data_AF-A0A811STF0-F1
#
_entry.id   AF-A0A811STF0-F1
#
_cell.length_a   1.000
_cell.length_b   1.000
_cell.length_c   1.000
_cell.angle_alpha   90.00
_cell.angle_beta   90.00
_cell.angle_gamma   90.00
#
_symmetry.space_group_name_H-M   'P 1'
#
loop_
_entity.id
_entity.type
_entity.pdbx_description
1 polymer ?
#
loop_
_entity_poly.entity_id
_entity_poly.type
_entity_poly.pdbx_seq_one_letter_code
_entity_poly.pdbx_strand_id
1 'polypeptide(L)'
;MESSLLERTLEIRDRSYRFKIERRGDGGSQVSEAQDRTDDRFVDNAAGLHPLYDEESASADSDGEEFSRNIKEAAEILRKARESMMAMADEETADALLYKSARLLSTAVALRPTSLVAVGQLGNTYLLHGELKLKISRDLRTLLANSGAFLNGRERVSRSRKVDRRILSRESISSALVDVCEECESLLVEAGRSYRMALSIDSGDVKALYN
;
A
#
# COMPACT_ATOMS: atom_id res chain seq x y z
N MET A 1 8.15 25.65 21.21
CA MET A 1 9.19 25.00 20.36
C MET A 1 8.42 24.11 19.40
N GLU A 2 8.03 24.67 18.26
CA GLU A 2 7.20 23.99 17.25
C GLU A 2 8.13 23.30 16.26
N SER A 3 8.23 21.97 16.33
CA SER A 3 8.91 21.17 15.31
C SER A 3 8.18 21.27 13.99
N SER A 4 8.92 21.56 12.92
CA SER A 4 8.36 21.75 11.59
C SER A 4 7.89 20.42 10.99
N LEU A 5 6.76 20.45 10.27
CA LEU A 5 6.15 19.32 9.54
C LEU A 5 7.18 18.50 8.73
N LEU A 6 8.20 19.17 8.20
CA LEU A 6 9.28 18.59 7.40
C LEU A 6 10.26 17.73 8.21
N GLU A 7 10.54 18.12 9.45
CA GLU A 7 11.42 17.39 10.37
C GLU A 7 10.77 16.03 10.72
N ARG A 8 9.43 16.00 10.80
CA ARG A 8 8.63 14.79 11.02
C ARG A 8 8.53 13.89 9.80
N THR A 9 8.44 14.45 8.59
CA THR A 9 8.46 13.64 7.34
C THR A 9 9.77 12.86 7.19
N LEU A 10 10.89 13.42 7.68
CA LEU A 10 12.19 12.74 7.69
C LEU A 10 12.31 11.70 8.82
N GLU A 11 11.71 11.91 9.99
CA GLU A 11 11.66 10.89 11.05
C GLU A 11 10.84 9.64 10.66
N ILE A 12 9.79 9.81 9.87
CA ILE A 12 8.97 8.70 9.35
C ILE A 12 9.76 7.82 8.35
N ARG A 13 10.76 8.41 7.66
CA ARG A 13 11.67 7.70 6.74
C ARG A 13 12.46 6.59 7.45
N ASP A 14 12.89 6.82 8.70
CA ASP A 14 13.71 5.86 9.45
C ASP A 14 12.91 4.61 9.88
N ARG A 15 11.61 4.80 10.16
CA ARG A 15 10.70 3.69 10.53
C ARG A 15 10.32 2.80 9.34
N SER A 16 10.26 3.36 8.13
CA SER A 16 9.94 2.64 6.89
C SER A 16 11.11 1.78 6.40
N TYR A 17 12.36 2.22 6.60
CA TYR A 17 13.54 1.44 6.26
C TYR A 17 13.71 0.18 7.14
N ARG A 18 13.38 0.27 8.45
CA ARG A 18 13.50 -0.89 9.36
C ARG A 18 12.57 -2.06 8.99
N PHE A 19 11.38 -1.77 8.48
CA PHE A 19 10.41 -2.79 8.04
C PHE A 19 10.76 -3.46 6.70
N LYS A 20 11.61 -2.83 5.86
CA LYS A 20 12.03 -3.40 4.57
C LYS A 20 13.26 -4.31 4.68
N ILE A 21 14.09 -4.17 5.72
CA ILE A 21 15.28 -5.01 5.93
C ILE A 21 14.92 -6.39 6.48
N GLU A 22 13.90 -6.51 7.33
CA GLU A 22 13.50 -7.79 7.93
C GLU A 22 12.84 -8.77 6.93
N ARG A 23 12.26 -8.29 5.83
CA ARG A 23 11.63 -9.16 4.81
C ARG A 23 12.56 -9.71 3.73
N ARG A 24 13.82 -9.26 3.66
CA ARG A 24 14.81 -9.72 2.67
C ARG A 24 15.87 -10.66 3.25
N GLY A 25 15.83 -10.93 4.57
CA GLY A 25 16.87 -11.67 5.28
C GLY A 25 16.71 -13.19 5.32
N ASP A 26 15.56 -13.76 4.94
CA ASP A 26 15.31 -15.19 5.14
C ASP A 26 14.59 -15.79 3.93
N GLY A 27 15.30 -16.60 3.14
CA GLY A 27 14.77 -17.23 1.92
C GLY A 27 15.77 -17.38 0.78
N GLY A 28 17.06 -17.58 1.10
CA GLY A 28 18.09 -17.97 0.13
C GLY A 28 18.09 -19.48 -0.11
N SER A 29 17.60 -19.87 -1.29
CA SER A 29 18.05 -20.96 -2.19
C SER A 29 18.82 -22.16 -1.60
N GLN A 30 18.30 -23.38 -1.77
CA GLN A 30 19.11 -24.55 -2.12
C GLN A 30 18.39 -25.46 -3.12
N VAL A 31 19.05 -25.63 -4.26
CA VAL A 31 18.85 -26.66 -5.28
C VAL A 31 19.76 -27.84 -4.93
N SER A 32 19.29 -29.09 -5.04
CA SER A 32 20.16 -30.24 -5.34
C SER A 32 19.36 -31.43 -5.87
N GLU A 33 19.91 -32.03 -6.93
CA GLU A 33 19.43 -33.20 -7.67
C GLU A 33 19.79 -34.53 -7.00
N ALA A 34 18.94 -35.52 -7.27
CA ALA A 34 19.17 -36.96 -7.47
C ALA A 34 19.84 -37.81 -6.37
N GLN A 35 19.12 -38.85 -5.92
CA GLN A 35 19.62 -40.23 -6.02
C GLN A 35 18.53 -41.31 -5.90
N ASP A 36 18.61 -42.21 -6.87
CA ASP A 36 18.00 -43.52 -7.03
C ASP A 36 18.39 -44.50 -5.90
N ARG A 37 17.41 -45.26 -5.39
CA ARG A 37 17.51 -46.69 -5.04
C ARG A 37 16.19 -47.26 -4.50
N THR A 38 15.83 -48.39 -5.09
CA THR A 38 14.81 -49.39 -4.71
C THR A 38 15.04 -49.99 -3.31
N ASP A 39 13.97 -50.27 -2.57
CA ASP A 39 13.69 -51.64 -2.08
C ASP A 39 12.29 -51.79 -1.47
N ASP A 40 11.63 -52.87 -1.90
CA ASP A 40 10.39 -53.44 -1.37
C ASP A 40 10.52 -53.82 0.10
N ARG A 41 9.46 -53.57 0.89
CA ARG A 41 8.94 -54.53 1.89
C ARG A 41 7.58 -54.13 2.47
N PHE A 42 6.58 -54.92 2.09
CA PHE A 42 5.32 -55.16 2.79
C PHE A 42 5.55 -55.62 4.24
N VAL A 43 4.84 -55.02 5.21
CA VAL A 43 4.17 -55.73 6.31
C VAL A 43 2.94 -54.92 6.77
N ASP A 44 1.78 -55.56 6.74
CA ASP A 44 0.52 -55.12 7.35
C ASP A 44 0.67 -54.86 8.86
N ASN A 45 0.02 -53.81 9.35
CA ASN A 45 -0.73 -53.93 10.61
C ASN A 45 -1.81 -52.86 10.72
N ALA A 46 -3.04 -53.34 10.80
CA ALA A 46 -4.24 -52.57 11.08
C ALA A 46 -4.33 -52.15 12.56
N ALA A 47 -5.16 -51.12 12.78
CA ALA A 47 -5.81 -50.70 14.02
C ALA A 47 -5.28 -49.40 14.64
N GLY A 48 -6.04 -48.33 14.41
CA GLY A 48 -5.87 -47.03 15.04
C GLY A 48 -6.64 -45.96 14.28
N LEU A 49 -7.96 -46.08 14.19
CA LEU A 49 -8.85 -44.98 13.81
C LEU A 49 -8.67 -43.87 14.85
N HIS A 50 -7.80 -42.91 14.57
CA HIS A 50 -7.79 -41.63 15.28
C HIS A 50 -8.70 -40.69 14.48
N PRO A 51 -9.81 -40.22 15.07
CA PRO A 51 -10.66 -39.30 14.35
C PRO A 51 -9.95 -37.95 14.21
N LEU A 52 -9.71 -37.53 12.97
CA LEU A 52 -9.33 -36.17 12.60
C LEU A 52 -10.61 -35.34 12.55
N TYR A 53 -11.04 -34.79 13.69
CA TYR A 53 -12.03 -33.72 13.74
C TYR A 53 -11.68 -32.78 14.89
N ASP A 54 -11.91 -31.48 14.68
CA ASP A 54 -11.81 -30.34 15.62
C ASP A 54 -10.53 -29.48 15.69
N GLU A 55 -9.77 -29.32 14.60
CA GLU A 55 -8.90 -28.11 14.47
C GLU A 55 -9.30 -27.20 13.30
N GLU A 56 -9.84 -27.77 12.22
CA GLU A 56 -10.22 -27.01 11.01
C GLU A 56 -11.53 -26.20 11.17
N SER A 57 -12.38 -26.60 12.13
CA SER A 57 -13.64 -25.92 12.42
C SER A 57 -13.46 -24.62 13.21
N ALA A 58 -12.47 -24.55 14.11
CA ALA A 58 -12.26 -23.38 14.97
C ALA A 58 -11.48 -22.28 14.23
N SER A 59 -10.55 -22.66 13.36
CA SER A 59 -9.77 -21.73 12.53
C SER A 59 -10.64 -21.07 11.44
N ALA A 60 -11.53 -21.82 10.80
CA ALA A 60 -12.44 -21.29 9.78
C ALA A 60 -13.42 -20.22 10.31
N ASP A 61 -13.85 -20.34 11.57
CA ASP A 61 -14.72 -19.37 12.24
C ASP A 61 -13.95 -18.09 12.61
N SER A 62 -12.73 -18.24 13.14
CA SER A 62 -11.83 -17.11 13.45
C SER A 62 -11.47 -16.29 12.20
N ASP A 63 -11.14 -16.94 11.09
CA ASP A 63 -10.80 -16.26 9.83
C ASP A 63 -12.00 -15.49 9.26
N GLY A 64 -13.23 -15.99 9.48
CA GLY A 64 -14.45 -15.30 9.09
C GLY A 64 -14.75 -14.04 9.91
N GLU A 65 -14.52 -14.10 11.22
CA GLU A 65 -14.63 -12.93 12.09
C GLU A 65 -13.57 -11.88 11.77
N GLU A 66 -12.32 -12.29 11.57
CA GLU A 66 -11.22 -11.40 11.21
C GLU A 66 -11.47 -10.74 9.86
N PHE A 67 -11.89 -11.51 8.84
CA PHE A 67 -12.28 -10.98 7.54
C PHE A 67 -13.35 -9.88 7.68
N SER A 68 -14.43 -10.17 8.42
CA SER A 68 -15.55 -9.25 8.59
C SER A 68 -15.14 -7.97 9.33
N ARG A 69 -14.24 -8.10 10.31
CA ARG A 69 -13.68 -6.97 11.06
C ARG A 69 -12.83 -6.08 10.16
N ASN A 70 -11.94 -6.67 9.37
CA ASN A 70 -11.06 -5.94 8.44
C ASN A 70 -11.86 -5.15 7.41
N ILE A 71 -12.91 -5.74 6.81
CA ILE A 71 -13.79 -5.05 5.86
C ILE A 71 -14.50 -3.85 6.50
N LYS A 72 -15.09 -4.04 7.69
CA LYS A 72 -15.82 -2.97 8.39
C LYS A 72 -14.88 -1.84 8.82
N GLU A 73 -13.72 -2.16 9.39
CA GLU A 73 -12.75 -1.15 9.81
C GLU A 73 -12.18 -0.38 8.61
N ALA A 74 -11.85 -1.08 7.52
CA ALA A 74 -11.39 -0.45 6.29
C ALA A 74 -12.43 0.51 5.71
N ALA A 75 -13.71 0.15 5.69
CA ALA A 75 -14.78 1.00 5.20
C ALA A 75 -14.89 2.33 5.99
N GLU A 76 -14.79 2.28 7.32
CA GLU A 76 -14.79 3.47 8.17
C GLU A 76 -13.56 4.35 7.96
N ILE A 77 -12.38 3.73 7.80
CA ILE A 77 -11.13 4.46 7.52
C ILE A 77 -11.19 5.14 6.15
N LEU A 78 -11.70 4.44 5.13
CA LEU A 78 -11.87 4.99 3.79
C LEU A 78 -12.82 6.18 3.75
N ARG A 79 -13.90 6.12 4.54
CA ARG A 79 -14.83 7.26 4.68
C ARG A 79 -14.08 8.48 5.23
N LYS A 80 -13.30 8.30 6.30
CA LYS A 80 -12.47 9.37 6.88
C LYS A 80 -11.41 9.90 5.90
N ALA A 81 -10.76 9.00 5.15
CA ALA A 81 -9.77 9.40 4.15
C ALA A 81 -10.38 10.31 3.08
N ARG A 82 -11.58 9.96 2.57
CA ARG A 82 -12.32 10.80 1.62
C ARG A 82 -12.68 12.15 2.22
N GLU A 83 -13.14 12.18 3.48
CA GLU A 83 -13.43 13.44 4.19
C GLU A 83 -12.18 14.34 4.30
N SER A 84 -11.03 13.77 4.66
CA SER A 84 -9.74 14.49 4.71
C SER A 84 -9.33 15.04 3.33
N MET A 85 -9.53 14.27 2.26
CA MET A 85 -9.25 14.73 0.89
C MET A 85 -10.17 15.88 0.47
N MET A 86 -11.47 15.83 0.83
CA MET A 86 -12.45 16.88 0.50
C MET A 86 -12.22 18.17 1.29
N ALA A 87 -11.72 18.08 2.52
CA ALA A 87 -11.34 19.23 3.32
C ALA A 87 -10.13 20.00 2.74
N MET A 88 -9.48 19.47 1.70
CA MET A 88 -8.37 20.07 0.93
C MET A 88 -7.15 20.51 1.74
N ALA A 89 -7.10 20.19 3.04
CA ALA A 89 -6.09 20.70 3.97
C ALA A 89 -5.27 19.61 4.65
N ASP A 90 -5.57 18.33 4.44
CA ASP A 90 -4.93 17.23 5.17
C ASP A 90 -4.65 16.00 4.29
N GLU A 91 -3.73 16.21 3.33
CA GLU A 91 -3.25 15.16 2.43
C GLU A 91 -2.45 14.09 3.17
N GLU A 92 -1.72 14.46 4.21
CA GLU A 92 -0.91 13.53 5.02
C GLU A 92 -1.81 12.55 5.80
N THR A 93 -2.85 13.06 6.48
CA THR A 93 -3.80 12.17 7.16
C THR A 93 -4.55 11.31 6.15
N ALA A 94 -4.93 11.85 4.98
CA ALA A 94 -5.54 11.03 3.93
C ALA A 94 -4.60 9.91 3.47
N ASP A 95 -3.32 10.20 3.24
CA ASP A 95 -2.30 9.23 2.84
C ASP A 95 -2.14 8.11 3.87
N ALA A 96 -2.04 8.47 5.15
CA ALA A 96 -1.91 7.51 6.25
C ALA A 96 -3.16 6.62 6.41
N LEU A 97 -4.36 7.20 6.25
CA LEU A 97 -5.62 6.46 6.31
C LEU A 97 -5.76 5.49 5.12
N LEU A 98 -5.40 5.92 3.91
CA LEU A 98 -5.43 5.07 2.71
C LEU A 98 -4.45 3.90 2.84
N TYR A 99 -3.24 4.14 3.35
CA TYR A 99 -2.27 3.07 3.62
C TYR A 99 -2.79 2.08 4.65
N LYS A 100 -3.41 2.56 5.74
CA LYS A 100 -4.00 1.70 6.77
C LYS A 100 -5.15 0.86 6.19
N SER A 101 -6.03 1.47 5.40
CA SER A 101 -7.13 0.77 4.73
C SER A 101 -6.61 -0.31 3.78
N ALA A 102 -5.66 0.03 2.91
CA ALA A 102 -5.08 -0.92 1.96
C ALA A 102 -4.48 -2.13 2.67
N ARG A 103 -3.84 -1.93 3.83
CA ARG A 103 -3.29 -3.02 4.65
C ARG A 103 -4.38 -3.94 5.20
N LEU A 104 -5.45 -3.39 5.78
CA LEU A 104 -6.58 -4.18 6.30
C LEU A 104 -7.26 -4.98 5.18
N LEU A 105 -7.48 -4.34 4.03
CA LEU A 105 -8.09 -4.97 2.86
C LEU A 105 -7.17 -6.02 2.24
N SER A 106 -5.85 -5.82 2.25
CA SER A 106 -4.88 -6.83 1.81
C SER A 106 -4.96 -8.07 2.71
N THR A 107 -5.08 -7.90 4.03
CA THR A 107 -5.33 -9.01 4.96
C THR A 107 -6.66 -9.69 4.66
N ALA A 108 -7.73 -8.92 4.42
CA ALA A 108 -9.04 -9.49 4.06
C ALA A 108 -8.99 -10.30 2.75
N VAL A 109 -8.25 -9.83 1.73
CA VAL A 109 -8.04 -10.57 0.47
C VAL A 109 -7.20 -11.81 0.70
N ALA A 110 -6.19 -11.77 1.58
CA ALA A 110 -5.39 -12.96 1.92
C ALA A 110 -6.25 -14.04 2.61
N LEU A 111 -7.17 -13.64 3.49
CA LEU A 111 -8.11 -14.55 4.16
C LEU A 111 -9.16 -15.11 3.18
N ARG A 112 -9.69 -14.28 2.28
CA ARG A 112 -10.73 -14.70 1.31
C ARG A 112 -10.45 -14.13 -0.09
N PRO A 113 -9.56 -14.78 -0.87
CA PRO A 113 -9.14 -14.28 -2.19
C PRO A 113 -10.26 -14.21 -3.22
N THR A 114 -11.30 -15.03 -3.07
CA THR A 114 -12.48 -15.07 -3.96
C THR A 114 -13.57 -14.07 -3.57
N SER A 115 -13.35 -13.26 -2.52
CA SER A 115 -14.30 -12.23 -2.13
C SER A 115 -14.25 -11.03 -3.07
N LEU A 116 -15.26 -10.92 -3.94
CA LEU A 116 -15.43 -9.77 -4.83
C LEU A 116 -15.42 -8.44 -4.07
N VAL A 117 -16.04 -8.41 -2.89
CA VAL A 117 -16.09 -7.21 -2.04
C VAL A 117 -14.69 -6.82 -1.57
N ALA A 118 -13.91 -7.77 -1.05
CA ALA A 118 -12.57 -7.47 -0.53
C ALA A 118 -11.62 -6.99 -1.65
N VAL A 119 -11.60 -7.72 -2.77
CA VAL A 119 -10.76 -7.40 -3.93
C VAL A 119 -11.19 -6.07 -4.57
N GLY A 120 -12.49 -5.84 -4.72
CA GLY A 120 -13.04 -4.60 -5.27
C GLY A 120 -12.74 -3.39 -4.38
N GLN A 121 -12.94 -3.51 -3.06
CA GLN A 121 -12.60 -2.45 -2.12
C GLN A 121 -11.09 -2.18 -2.06
N LEU A 122 -10.25 -3.21 -2.14
CA LEU A 122 -8.80 -3.04 -2.22
C LEU A 122 -8.40 -2.28 -3.49
N GLY A 123 -8.93 -2.67 -4.65
CA GLY A 123 -8.71 -1.97 -5.92
C GLY A 123 -9.14 -0.51 -5.86
N ASN A 124 -10.34 -0.23 -5.33
CA ASN A 124 -10.84 1.13 -5.14
C ASN A 124 -9.96 1.95 -4.19
N THR A 125 -9.40 1.32 -3.15
CA THR A 125 -8.48 1.99 -2.22
C THR A 125 -7.19 2.38 -2.91
N TYR A 126 -6.59 1.47 -3.68
CA TYR A 126 -5.39 1.78 -4.47
C TYR A 126 -5.64 2.87 -5.51
N LEU A 127 -6.80 2.86 -6.17
CA LEU A 127 -7.16 3.89 -7.13
C LEU A 127 -7.27 5.28 -6.47
N LEU A 128 -7.98 5.36 -5.34
CA LEU A 128 -8.13 6.60 -4.57
C LEU A 128 -6.77 7.10 -4.04
N HIS A 129 -5.91 6.18 -3.62
CA HIS A 129 -4.55 6.50 -3.19
C HIS A 129 -3.69 7.02 -4.34
N GLY A 130 -3.80 6.41 -5.53
CA GLY A 130 -3.18 6.91 -6.75
C GLY A 130 -3.66 8.32 -7.11
N GLU A 131 -4.96 8.61 -6.97
CA GLU A 131 -5.51 9.95 -7.19
C GLU A 131 -4.89 11.00 -6.25
N LEU A 132 -4.75 10.67 -4.96
CA LEU A 132 -4.07 11.54 -4.00
C LEU A 132 -2.61 11.80 -4.40
N LYS A 133 -1.86 10.76 -4.79
CA LYS A 133 -0.47 10.91 -5.25
C LYS A 133 -0.38 11.74 -6.53
N LEU A 134 -1.34 11.61 -7.46
CA LEU A 134 -1.43 12.48 -8.63
C LEU A 134 -1.63 13.94 -8.24
N LYS A 135 -2.51 14.23 -7.27
CA LYS A 135 -2.70 15.58 -6.75
C LYS A 135 -1.40 16.16 -6.17
N ILE A 136 -0.77 15.44 -5.25
CA ILE A 136 0.53 15.83 -4.65
C ILE A 136 1.58 16.07 -5.74
N SER A 137 1.65 15.21 -6.76
CA SER A 137 2.60 15.36 -7.87
C SER A 137 2.36 16.64 -8.69
N ARG A 138 1.10 17.09 -8.84
CA ARG A 138 0.77 18.36 -9.52
C ARG A 138 1.21 19.55 -8.68
N ASP A 139 1.04 19.47 -7.37
CA ASP A 139 1.45 20.53 -6.45
C ASP A 139 2.97 20.66 -6.40
N LEU A 140 3.70 19.54 -6.35
CA LEU A 140 5.17 19.52 -6.43
C LEU A 140 5.69 20.09 -7.76
N ARG A 141 5.07 19.75 -8.90
CA ARG A 141 5.42 20.35 -10.20
C ARG A 141 5.17 21.86 -10.22
N THR A 142 4.08 22.31 -9.61
CA THR A 142 3.76 23.75 -9.48
C THR A 142 4.81 24.46 -8.62
N LEU A 143 5.24 23.85 -7.51
CA LEU A 143 6.32 24.38 -6.68
C LEU A 143 7.66 24.47 -7.43
N LEU A 144 7.99 23.45 -8.25
CA LEU A 144 9.19 23.48 -9.09
C LEU A 144 9.15 24.59 -10.15
N ALA A 145 8.00 24.76 -10.82
CA ALA A 145 7.80 25.80 -11.82
C ALA A 145 7.95 27.21 -11.20
N ASN A 146 7.32 27.42 -10.05
CA ASN A 146 7.39 28.70 -9.33
C ASN A 146 8.79 28.99 -8.78
N SER A 147 9.53 27.96 -8.36
CA SER A 147 10.93 28.10 -7.91
C SER A 147 11.85 28.63 -9.02
N GLY A 148 11.55 28.36 -10.30
CA GLY A 148 12.25 28.94 -11.45
C GLY A 148 11.85 30.38 -11.77
N ALA A 149 10.61 30.78 -11.49
CA ALA A 149 10.11 32.13 -11.74
C ALA A 149 10.79 33.19 -10.84
N PHE A 150 11.11 32.84 -9.59
CA PHE A 150 11.88 33.70 -8.68
C PHE A 150 13.32 34.00 -9.13
N LEU A 151 13.88 33.19 -10.05
CA LEU A 151 15.24 33.37 -10.56
C LEU A 151 15.29 34.18 -11.87
N ASN A 152 14.18 34.23 -12.61
CA ASN A 152 14.12 34.85 -13.95
C ASN A 152 13.43 36.24 -13.96
N GLY A 153 12.83 36.66 -12.84
CA GLY A 153 12.22 37.97 -12.67
C GLY A 153 13.19 38.99 -12.05
N ARG A 154 13.82 39.80 -12.90
CA ARG A 154 14.36 41.15 -12.66
C ARG A 154 14.06 41.76 -11.26
N GLU A 155 14.96 41.61 -10.29
CA GLU A 155 15.08 42.58 -9.20
C GLU A 155 16.54 42.82 -8.84
N ARG A 156 17.05 43.97 -9.31
CA ARG A 156 18.30 44.56 -8.84
C ARG A 156 18.07 45.12 -7.44
N VAL A 157 18.28 44.34 -6.38
CA VAL A 157 18.57 44.92 -5.05
C VAL A 157 19.66 44.13 -4.35
N SER A 158 20.74 44.87 -4.07
CA SER A 158 21.92 44.44 -3.36
C SER A 158 21.66 44.09 -1.89
N ARG A 159 22.46 43.13 -1.42
CA ARG A 159 22.96 42.94 -0.05
C ARG A 159 21.99 42.46 1.05
N SER A 160 22.48 41.37 1.67
CA SER A 160 22.53 41.17 3.12
C SER A 160 21.24 40.72 3.79
N ARG A 161 21.05 39.41 3.83
CA ARG A 161 21.18 38.62 5.07
C ARG A 161 21.07 37.15 4.67
N LYS A 162 21.74 36.29 5.43
CA LYS A 162 21.53 34.84 5.45
C LYS A 162 20.02 34.55 5.49
N VAL A 163 19.40 34.35 4.33
CA VAL A 163 18.10 33.69 4.24
C VAL A 163 18.43 32.21 4.23
N ASP A 164 18.50 31.67 5.44
CA ASP A 164 18.81 30.30 5.84
C ASP A 164 17.74 29.27 5.40
N ARG A 165 17.08 29.54 4.26
CA ARG A 165 15.70 29.11 4.00
C ARG A 165 15.23 29.19 2.55
N ARG A 166 16.12 29.49 1.61
CA ARG A 166 15.78 29.64 0.18
C ARG A 166 15.59 28.25 -0.45
N ILE A 167 14.33 27.81 -0.50
CA ILE A 167 13.85 26.61 -1.18
C ILE A 167 14.23 25.35 -0.39
N LEU A 168 13.26 24.59 0.13
CA LEU A 168 13.42 23.12 0.18
C LEU A 168 14.04 22.75 -1.16
N SER A 169 15.32 22.34 -1.19
CA SER A 169 16.15 22.48 -2.39
C SER A 169 15.39 21.99 -3.62
N ARG A 170 15.52 22.66 -4.76
CA ARG A 170 14.85 22.22 -6.00
C ARG A 170 15.07 20.72 -6.23
N GLU A 171 16.23 20.22 -5.83
CA GLU A 171 16.60 18.81 -5.75
C GLU A 171 15.72 18.00 -4.78
N SER A 172 15.46 18.45 -3.55
CA SER A 172 14.54 17.76 -2.62
C SER A 172 13.11 17.69 -3.15
N ILE A 173 12.61 18.76 -3.77
CA ILE A 173 11.28 18.77 -4.39
C ILE A 173 11.26 17.82 -5.60
N SER A 174 12.33 17.79 -6.40
CA SER A 174 12.46 16.89 -7.54
C SER A 174 12.53 15.42 -7.09
N SER A 175 13.29 15.12 -6.03
CA SER A 175 13.36 13.79 -5.43
C SER A 175 12.00 13.33 -4.93
N ALA A 176 11.32 14.17 -4.13
CA ALA A 176 9.98 13.85 -3.63
C ALA A 176 8.97 13.64 -4.78
N LEU A 177 9.09 14.41 -5.87
CA LEU A 177 8.24 14.24 -7.04
C LEU A 177 8.45 12.88 -7.72
N VAL A 178 9.70 12.41 -7.84
CA VAL A 178 10.01 11.08 -8.37
C VAL A 178 9.38 10.00 -7.48
N ASP A 179 9.62 10.06 -6.17
CA ASP A 179 9.09 9.08 -5.21
C ASP A 179 7.55 9.00 -5.28
N VAL A 180 6.86 10.15 -5.31
CA VAL A 180 5.39 10.20 -5.42
C VAL A 180 4.89 9.66 -6.76
N CYS A 181 5.63 9.85 -7.86
CA CYS A 181 5.25 9.30 -9.17
C CYS A 181 5.43 7.77 -9.21
N GLU A 182 6.53 7.24 -8.66
CA GLU A 182 6.78 5.80 -8.56
C GLU A 182 5.73 5.11 -7.68
N GLU A 183 5.37 5.73 -6.56
CA GLU A 183 4.31 5.23 -5.69
C GLU A 183 2.95 5.27 -6.40
N CYS A 184 2.65 6.36 -7.11
CA CYS A 184 1.43 6.47 -7.90
C CYS A 184 1.33 5.38 -8.97
N GLU A 185 2.40 5.13 -9.72
CA GLU A 185 2.43 4.07 -10.74
C GLU A 185 2.16 2.71 -10.10
N SER A 186 2.84 2.42 -8.99
CA SER A 186 2.67 1.17 -8.25
C SER A 186 1.21 0.98 -7.80
N LEU A 187 0.60 2.03 -7.25
CA LEU A 187 -0.81 2.00 -6.81
C LEU A 187 -1.77 1.76 -7.97
N LEU A 188 -1.58 2.42 -9.11
CA LEU A 188 -2.43 2.23 -10.28
C LEU A 188 -2.30 0.82 -10.88
N VAL A 189 -1.09 0.26 -10.87
CA VAL A 189 -0.85 -1.14 -11.27
C VAL A 189 -1.58 -2.11 -10.34
N GLU A 190 -1.48 -1.93 -9.02
CA GLU A 190 -2.17 -2.78 -8.05
C GLU A 190 -3.70 -2.63 -8.10
N ALA A 191 -4.21 -1.42 -8.36
CA ALA A 191 -5.62 -1.21 -8.64
C ALA A 191 -6.06 -2.02 -9.87
N GLY A 192 -5.31 -1.93 -10.98
CA GLY A 192 -5.58 -2.68 -12.20
C GLY A 192 -5.54 -4.20 -12.01
N ARG A 193 -4.59 -4.71 -11.21
CA ARG A 193 -4.52 -6.13 -10.82
C ARG A 193 -5.74 -6.55 -10.02
N SER A 194 -6.13 -5.74 -9.03
CA SER A 194 -7.31 -5.99 -8.20
C SER A 194 -8.57 -6.03 -9.06
N TYR A 195 -8.75 -5.10 -10.00
CA TYR A 195 -9.92 -5.11 -10.89
C TYR A 195 -9.92 -6.29 -11.87
N ARG A 196 -8.76 -6.71 -12.38
CA ARG A 196 -8.65 -7.93 -13.18
C ARG A 196 -9.04 -9.16 -12.37
N MET A 197 -8.61 -9.23 -11.11
CA MET A 197 -8.99 -10.30 -10.19
C MET A 197 -10.49 -10.26 -9.89
N ALA A 198 -11.05 -9.10 -9.61
CA ALA A 198 -12.48 -8.91 -9.42
C ALA A 198 -13.27 -9.39 -10.64
N LEU A 199 -12.83 -9.05 -11.86
CA LEU A 199 -13.43 -9.55 -13.10
C LEU A 199 -13.33 -11.07 -13.23
N SER A 200 -12.23 -11.70 -12.80
CA SER A 200 -12.10 -13.16 -12.83
C SER A 200 -12.99 -13.88 -11.81
N ILE A 201 -13.32 -13.21 -10.69
CA ILE A 201 -14.30 -13.67 -9.71
C ILE A 201 -15.71 -13.48 -10.25
N ASP A 202 -15.97 -12.32 -10.87
CA ASP A 202 -17.28 -11.89 -11.38
C ASP A 202 -17.61 -12.50 -12.74
N SER A 203 -16.66 -13.12 -13.46
CA SER A 203 -16.86 -13.70 -14.81
C SER A 203 -17.71 -14.98 -14.84
N GLY A 204 -18.80 -14.97 -14.08
CA GLY A 204 -20.13 -15.34 -14.58
C GLY A 204 -20.90 -14.20 -15.27
N ASP A 205 -20.56 -12.91 -15.14
CA ASP A 205 -21.24 -11.80 -15.86
C ASP A 205 -20.43 -10.48 -15.92
N VAL A 206 -20.07 -10.03 -17.12
CA VAL A 206 -19.17 -8.88 -17.40
C VAL A 206 -19.92 -7.53 -17.34
N LYS A 207 -20.98 -7.41 -16.53
CA LYS A 207 -21.93 -6.29 -16.60
C LYS A 207 -21.99 -5.37 -15.36
N ALA A 208 -21.35 -5.70 -14.24
CA ALA A 208 -21.60 -4.99 -12.98
C ALA A 208 -20.67 -3.81 -12.65
N LEU A 209 -19.62 -3.52 -13.45
CA LEU A 209 -18.59 -2.52 -13.07
C LEU A 209 -18.87 -1.07 -13.47
N TYR A 210 -20.07 -0.77 -13.95
CA TYR A 210 -20.55 0.61 -14.09
C TYR A 210 -21.90 0.75 -13.39
N ASN A 211 -21.88 1.12 -12.11
CA ASN A 211 -22.98 1.83 -11.46
C ASN A 211 -22.40 3.01 -10.69
#